data_AF-A0A966IHJ4-F1
#
_entry.id   AF-A0A966IHJ4-F1
#
_cell.length_a   1.000
_cell.length_b   1.000
_cell.length_c   1.000
_cell.angle_alpha   90.00
_cell.angle_beta   90.00
_cell.angle_gamma   90.00
#
_symmetry.space_group_name_H-M   'P 1'
#
loop_
_entity.id
_entity.type
_entity.pdbx_description
1 polymer ?
#
loop_
_entity_poly.entity_id
_entity_poly.type
_entity_poly.pdbx_seq_one_letter_code
_entity_poly.pdbx_strand_id
1 'polypeptide(L)' 'GRRTVPQIYIGDRHIGGYDDLAALDRAGGLDPLLA' A
#
# COMPACT_ATOMS: atom_id res chain seq x y z
N GLY A 1 -3.26 -13.34 9.45
CA GLY A 1 -3.23 -11.87 9.31
C GLY A 1 -1.94 -11.33 9.90
N ARG A 2 -1.36 -10.30 9.28
CA ARG A 2 -0.30 -9.51 9.93
C ARG A 2 -0.85 -8.95 11.25
N ARG A 3 -0.03 -8.95 12.29
CA ARG A 3 -0.41 -8.53 13.66
C ARG A 3 -0.07 -7.07 13.97
N THR A 4 0.48 -6.35 12.99
CA THR A 4 0.99 -4.98 13.11
C THR A 4 0.11 -4.02 12.32
N VAL A 5 -0.21 -2.88 12.92
CA VAL A 5 -0.91 -1.78 12.25
C VAL A 5 0.10 -0.72 11.81
N PRO A 6 -0.19 0.07 10.75
CA PRO A 6 -1.38 0.04 9.90
C PRO A 6 -1.40 -1.12 8.89
N GLN A 7 -2.60 -1.54 8.52
CA GLN A 7 -2.87 -2.47 7.42
C GLN A 7 -3.55 -1.69 6.31
N ILE A 8 -2.80 -1.37 5.26
CA ILE A 8 -3.17 -0.45 4.18
C ILE A 8 -3.72 -1.25 2.99
N TYR A 9 -4.86 -0.78 2.48
CA TYR A 9 -5.54 -1.32 1.31
C TYR A 9 -5.85 -0.17 0.34
N ILE A 10 -5.80 -0.45 -0.96
CA ILE A 10 -6.29 0.44 -2.03
C ILE A 10 -7.33 -0.34 -2.83
N GLY A 11 -8.60 0.07 -2.74
CA GLY A 11 -9.73 -0.76 -3.15
C GLY A 11 -9.69 -2.10 -2.42
N ASP A 12 -9.79 -3.20 -3.19
CA ASP A 12 -9.71 -4.57 -2.65
C ASP A 12 -8.27 -5.10 -2.51
N ARG A 13 -7.27 -4.32 -2.94
CA ARG A 13 -5.86 -4.76 -2.92
C ARG A 13 -5.22 -4.45 -1.58
N HIS A 14 -4.71 -5.48 -0.91
CA HIS A 14 -3.83 -5.32 0.27
C HIS A 14 -2.45 -4.84 -0.17
N ILE A 15 -2.03 -3.67 0.33
CA ILE A 15 -0.72 -3.06 0.04
C ILE A 15 0.30 -3.45 1.12
N GLY A 16 -0.11 -3.51 2.38
CA GLY A 16 0.76 -3.85 3.50
C GLY A 16 0.81 -2.77 4.57
N GLY A 17 2.00 -2.46 5.07
CA GLY A 17 2.21 -1.38 6.05
C GLY A 17 2.52 -0.03 5.41
N TYR A 18 2.85 0.95 6.24
CA TYR A 18 3.26 2.28 5.76
C TYR A 18 4.49 2.21 4.86
N ASP A 19 5.52 1.44 5.24
CA ASP A 19 6.75 1.31 4.44
C ASP A 19 6.49 0.69 3.07
N ASP A 20 5.58 -0.29 3.00
CA ASP A 20 5.17 -0.92 1.73
C ASP A 20 4.48 0.11 0.82
N LEU A 21 3.58 0.94 1.36
CA LEU A 21 2.94 2.03 0.62
C LEU A 21 3.98 3.08 0.16
N ALA A 22 4.88 3.50 1.04
CA ALA A 22 5.89 4.51 0.73
C ALA A 22 6.95 4.01 -0.28
N ALA A 23 7.22 2.71 -0.31
CA ALA A 23 8.07 2.09 -1.33
C ALA A 23 7.36 2.03 -2.69
N LEU A 24 6.06 1.71 -2.69
CA LEU A 24 5.23 1.67 -3.90
C LEU A 24 5.12 3.06 -4.55
N ASP A 25 4.92 4.10 -3.74
CA ASP A 25 4.89 5.49 -4.17
C ASP A 25 6.22 5.91 -4.81
N ARG A 26 7.33 5.66 -4.11
CA ARG A 26 8.69 5.97 -4.63
C ARG A 26 9.03 5.22 -5.92
N ALA A 27 8.43 4.06 -6.16
CA ALA A 27 8.58 3.30 -7.40
C ALA A 27 7.67 3.80 -8.54
N GLY A 28 6.83 4.81 -8.30
CA GLY A 28 5.84 5.31 -9.26
C GLY A 28 4.66 4.36 -9.50
N GLY A 29 4.48 3.37 -8.62
CA GLY A 29 3.43 2.35 -8.74
C GLY A 29 2.12 2.70 -8.04
N LEU A 30 2.07 3.84 -7.35
CA LEU A 30 0.88 4.27 -6.60
C LEU A 30 -0.17 4.93 -7.49
N ASP A 31 0.22 5.86 -8.35
CA ASP A 31 -0.70 6.61 -9.22
C ASP A 31 -1.67 5.73 -10.04
N PRO A 32 -1.23 4.61 -10.66
CA PRO A 32 -2.13 3.73 -11.41
C PRO A 32 -3.19 3.03 -10.55
N LEU A 33 -2.99 2.94 -9.23
CA LEU A 33 -3.93 2.32 -8.30
C LEU A 33 -4.96 3.31 -7.75
N LEU A 34 -4.76 4.61 -7.99
CA LEU A 34 -5.63 5.68 -7.51
C LEU A 34 -6.56 6.25 -8.60
N ALA A 35 -6.46 5.72 -9.82
CA ALA A 35 -7.22 6.15 -11.00
C ALA A 35 -8.66 5.61 -11.03
#